data_AF-A0A7C6HVS7-F1
#
_entry.id   AF-A0A7C6HVS7-F1
#
_cell.length_a   1.000
_cell.length_b   1.000
_cell.length_c   1.000
_cell.angle_alpha   90.00
_cell.angle_beta   90.00
_cell.angle_gamma   90.00
#
_symmetry.space_group_name_H-M   'P 1'
#
loop_
_entity.id
_entity.type
_entity.pdbx_description
1 polymer ?
#
loop_
_entity_poly.entity_id
_entity_poly.type
_entity_poly.pdbx_seq_one_letter_code
_entity_poly.pdbx_strand_id
1 'polypeptide(L)'
;MVNLKELLSDRKYLKLCFYIVITAALLYVVYLIIGNMDLILRWAVLIFRSLFSAFSPLIIGLIIAYLLSPLVEFINNKGVSKLFFKLPSEPIKLEKVLGLQRTISILITFALIFIIIFVIIYAFAFLIIGDMVFLSLQNMVDAIADYFVKYESVLSSWTEAIPNSGIEEHMRNITNEIIEWISNNFSTSAIINFITNLGGSLLSIVLGIVVSIYLLKDKAFFIRLWRKTLHVILPM
;
A
#
# COMPACT_ATOMS: atom_id res chain seq x y z
N MET A 1 -70.85 -20.12 -21.38
CA MET A 1 -69.53 -19.77 -21.95
C MET A 1 -69.39 -18.26 -21.86
N VAL A 2 -68.55 -17.77 -20.94
CA VAL A 2 -68.30 -16.32 -20.82
C VAL A 2 -67.53 -15.86 -22.05
N ASN A 3 -68.02 -14.83 -22.73
CA ASN A 3 -67.41 -14.32 -23.95
C ASN A 3 -66.06 -13.67 -23.60
N LEU A 4 -64.96 -14.24 -24.12
CA LEU A 4 -63.58 -13.77 -23.87
C LEU A 4 -63.41 -12.27 -24.18
N LYS A 5 -64.21 -11.76 -25.12
CA LYS A 5 -64.24 -10.36 -25.56
C LYS A 5 -64.81 -9.39 -24.51
N GLU A 6 -65.75 -9.82 -23.67
CA GLU A 6 -66.30 -9.01 -22.58
C GLU A 6 -65.34 -8.94 -21.39
N LEU A 7 -64.69 -10.05 -21.05
CA LEU A 7 -63.65 -10.12 -20.01
C LEU A 7 -62.44 -9.22 -20.32
N LEU A 8 -62.02 -9.16 -21.59
CA LEU A 8 -60.91 -8.31 -22.03
C LEU A 8 -61.27 -6.82 -22.16
N SER A 9 -62.57 -6.47 -22.15
CA SER A 9 -63.01 -5.07 -22.20
C SER A 9 -63.05 -4.42 -20.81
N ASP A 10 -63.16 -5.23 -19.75
CA ASP A 10 -63.16 -4.76 -18.38
C ASP A 10 -61.75 -4.39 -17.91
N ARG A 11 -61.58 -3.10 -17.57
CA ARG A 11 -60.33 -2.50 -17.09
C ARG A 11 -59.74 -3.24 -15.89
N LYS A 12 -60.56 -3.88 -15.06
CA LYS A 12 -60.10 -4.62 -13.88
C LYS A 12 -59.37 -5.90 -14.26
N TYR A 13 -59.89 -6.67 -15.22
CA TYR A 13 -59.26 -7.90 -15.69
C TYR A 13 -58.02 -7.63 -16.54
N LEU A 14 -58.03 -6.56 -17.35
CA LEU A 14 -56.83 -6.11 -18.06
C LEU A 14 -55.67 -5.73 -17.10
N LYS A 15 -55.98 -5.03 -16.00
CA LYS A 15 -54.98 -4.71 -14.96
C LYS A 15 -54.42 -5.98 -14.30
N LEU A 16 -55.29 -6.96 -14.02
CA LEU A 16 -54.88 -8.24 -13.43
C LEU A 16 -53.97 -9.03 -14.38
N CYS A 17 -54.34 -9.15 -15.66
CA CYS A 17 -53.51 -9.82 -16.66
C CYS A 17 -52.14 -9.14 -16.81
N PHE A 18 -52.10 -7.80 -16.85
CA PHE A 18 -50.85 -7.06 -16.93
C PHE A 18 -49.96 -7.27 -15.69
N TYR A 19 -50.57 -7.29 -14.50
CA TYR A 19 -49.87 -7.58 -13.26
C TYR A 19 -49.26 -8.99 -13.25
N ILE A 20 -50.01 -10.00 -13.70
CA ILE A 20 -49.53 -11.39 -13.80
C ILE A 20 -48.36 -11.49 -14.79
N VAL A 21 -48.48 -10.86 -15.97
CA VAL A 21 -47.43 -10.86 -17.00
C VAL A 21 -46.16 -10.17 -16.49
N ILE A 22 -46.26 -9.00 -15.84
CA ILE A 22 -45.12 -8.33 -15.24
C ILE A 22 -44.47 -9.19 -14.16
N THR A 23 -45.28 -9.81 -13.31
CA THR A 23 -44.77 -10.64 -12.21
C THR A 23 -44.04 -11.87 -12.75
N ALA A 24 -44.58 -12.53 -13.77
CA ALA A 24 -43.92 -13.64 -14.44
C ALA A 24 -42.62 -13.22 -15.15
N ALA A 25 -42.61 -12.05 -15.80
CA ALA A 25 -41.42 -11.49 -16.41
C ALA A 25 -40.33 -11.18 -15.36
N LEU A 26 -40.72 -10.62 -14.22
CA LEU A 26 -39.80 -10.31 -13.12
C LEU A 26 -39.21 -11.58 -12.51
N LEU A 27 -40.02 -12.62 -12.30
CA LEU A 27 -39.54 -13.93 -11.85
C LEU A 27 -38.54 -14.56 -12.83
N TYR A 28 -38.78 -14.42 -14.14
CA TYR A 28 -37.85 -14.91 -15.16
C TYR A 28 -36.53 -14.13 -15.17
N VAL A 29 -36.57 -12.81 -14.98
CA VAL A 29 -35.35 -11.98 -14.83
C VAL A 29 -34.56 -12.40 -13.58
N VAL A 30 -35.23 -12.61 -12.45
CA VAL A 30 -34.58 -13.09 -11.21
C VAL A 30 -33.95 -14.47 -11.42
N TYR A 31 -34.64 -15.38 -12.11
CA TYR A 31 -34.11 -16.69 -12.47
C TYR A 31 -32.84 -16.58 -13.33
N LEU A 32 -32.80 -15.68 -14.32
CA LEU A 32 -31.61 -15.41 -15.12
C LEU A 32 -30.45 -14.84 -14.29
N ILE A 33 -30.73 -13.95 -13.35
CA ILE A 33 -29.71 -13.37 -12.46
C ILE A 33 -29.11 -14.46 -11.56
N ILE A 34 -29.95 -15.29 -10.94
CA ILE A 34 -29.49 -16.39 -10.08
C ILE A 34 -28.72 -17.42 -10.91
N GLY A 35 -29.21 -17.78 -12.10
CA GLY A 35 -28.55 -18.72 -13.00
C GLY A 35 -27.20 -18.24 -13.54
N ASN A 36 -26.96 -16.92 -13.56
CA ASN A 36 -25.70 -16.31 -13.99
C ASN A 36 -24.93 -15.65 -12.83
N MET A 37 -25.24 -16.01 -11.58
CA MET A 37 -24.64 -15.36 -10.41
C MET A 37 -23.12 -15.41 -10.41
N ASP A 38 -22.52 -16.53 -10.83
CA ASP A 38 -21.06 -16.67 -10.90
C ASP A 38 -20.43 -15.66 -11.85
N LEU A 39 -21.05 -15.40 -13.01
CA LEU A 39 -20.56 -14.41 -13.96
C LEU A 39 -20.71 -13.00 -13.38
N ILE A 40 -21.87 -12.69 -12.80
CA ILE A 40 -22.15 -11.38 -12.20
C ILE A 40 -21.18 -11.07 -11.06
N LEU A 41 -20.92 -12.04 -10.18
CA LEU A 41 -19.98 -11.90 -9.07
C LEU A 41 -18.54 -11.71 -9.57
N ARG A 42 -18.11 -12.47 -10.59
CA ARG A 42 -16.79 -12.27 -11.20
C ARG A 42 -16.62 -10.86 -11.75
N TRP A 43 -17.61 -10.36 -12.50
CA TRP A 43 -17.58 -8.98 -13.01
C TRP A 43 -17.57 -7.95 -11.89
N ALA A 44 -18.40 -8.14 -10.86
CA ALA A 44 -18.42 -7.25 -9.70
C ALA A 44 -17.06 -7.21 -8.99
N VAL A 45 -16.43 -8.35 -8.76
CA VAL A 45 -15.10 -8.44 -8.14
C VAL A 45 -14.02 -7.81 -9.02
N LEU A 46 -14.07 -8.00 -10.34
CA LEU A 46 -13.12 -7.39 -11.27
C LEU A 46 -13.21 -5.87 -11.26
N ILE A 47 -14.43 -5.32 -11.29
CA ILE A 47 -14.66 -3.88 -11.20
C ILE A 47 -14.15 -3.36 -9.85
N PHE A 48 -14.47 -4.05 -8.75
CA PHE A 48 -14.03 -3.65 -7.41
C PHE A 48 -12.50 -3.66 -7.27
N ARG A 49 -11.84 -4.72 -7.78
CA ARG A 49 -10.37 -4.82 -7.80
C ARG A 49 -9.74 -3.71 -8.65
N SER A 50 -10.31 -3.43 -9.82
CA SER A 50 -9.82 -2.37 -10.70
C SER A 50 -9.92 -1.00 -10.02
N LEU A 51 -11.08 -0.67 -9.43
CA LEU A 51 -11.27 0.57 -8.67
C LEU A 51 -10.27 0.67 -7.53
N PHE A 52 -10.11 -0.38 -6.72
CA PHE A 52 -9.18 -0.35 -5.59
C PHE A 52 -7.72 -0.20 -6.05
N SER A 53 -7.34 -0.87 -7.13
CA SER A 53 -6.00 -0.73 -7.72
C SER A 53 -5.73 0.69 -8.22
N ALA A 54 -6.74 1.36 -8.80
CA ALA A 54 -6.64 2.75 -9.22
C ALA A 54 -6.50 3.74 -8.04
N PHE A 55 -7.09 3.42 -6.88
CA PHE A 55 -6.91 4.19 -5.65
C PHE A 55 -5.65 3.82 -4.86
N SER A 56 -4.94 2.76 -5.24
CA SER A 56 -3.71 2.32 -4.56
C SER A 56 -2.69 3.46 -4.35
N PRO A 57 -2.36 4.30 -5.35
CA PRO A 57 -1.44 5.42 -5.16
C PRO A 57 -1.94 6.41 -4.11
N LEU A 58 -3.25 6.63 -4.04
CA LEU A 58 -3.84 7.54 -3.05
C LEU A 58 -3.71 6.98 -1.63
N ILE A 59 -3.95 5.68 -1.44
CA ILE A 59 -3.78 5.00 -0.15
C ILE A 59 -2.31 5.06 0.28
N ILE A 60 -1.37 4.72 -0.62
CA ILE A 60 0.07 4.83 -0.38
C ILE A 60 0.43 6.26 0.03
N GLY A 61 -0.05 7.25 -0.72
CA GLY A 61 0.21 8.65 -0.45
C GLY A 61 -0.36 9.12 0.90
N LEU A 62 -1.53 8.61 1.31
CA LEU A 62 -2.11 8.88 2.62
C LEU A 62 -1.25 8.32 3.75
N ILE A 63 -0.78 7.08 3.61
CA ILE A 63 0.10 6.42 4.59
C ILE A 63 1.40 7.22 4.75
N ILE A 64 2.06 7.57 3.63
CA ILE A 64 3.28 8.36 3.63
C ILE A 64 3.02 9.73 4.26
N ALA A 65 1.97 10.43 3.85
CA ALA A 65 1.64 11.75 4.38
C ALA A 65 1.38 11.70 5.90
N TYR A 66 0.69 10.68 6.38
CA TYR A 66 0.45 10.49 7.81
C TYR A 66 1.76 10.28 8.57
N LEU A 67 2.64 9.40 8.08
CA LEU A 67 3.91 9.09 8.72
C LEU A 67 4.87 10.29 8.73
N LEU A 68 4.92 11.05 7.64
CA LEU A 68 5.84 12.17 7.50
C LEU A 68 5.32 13.48 8.09
N SER A 69 4.01 13.61 8.30
CA SER A 69 3.43 14.83 8.87
C SER A 69 4.11 15.33 10.15
N PRO A 70 4.35 14.50 11.19
CA PRO A 70 5.01 14.98 12.41
C PRO A 70 6.45 15.45 12.14
N LEU A 71 7.16 14.79 11.23
CA LEU A 71 8.54 15.14 10.88
C LEU A 71 8.60 16.46 10.08
N VAL A 72 7.68 16.66 9.13
CA VAL A 72 7.55 17.92 8.39
C VAL A 72 7.25 19.08 9.35
N GLU A 73 6.35 18.89 10.31
CA GLU A 73 6.02 19.92 11.31
C GLU A 73 7.20 20.23 12.23
N PHE A 74 7.97 19.21 12.63
CA PHE A 74 9.18 19.39 13.42
C PHE A 74 10.24 20.23 12.66
N ILE A 75 10.52 19.87 11.41
CA ILE A 75 11.48 20.59 10.54
C ILE A 75 11.01 22.02 10.29
N ASN A 76 9.71 22.20 10.03
CA ASN A 76 9.13 23.52 9.83
C ASN A 76 9.30 24.40 11.07
N ASN A 77 8.92 23.90 12.24
CA ASN A 77 8.85 24.71 13.46
C ASN A 77 10.23 24.97 14.07
N LYS A 78 11.16 24.01 13.97
CA LYS A 78 12.49 24.14 14.59
C LYS A 78 13.58 24.65 13.66
N GLY A 79 13.46 24.40 12.35
CA GLY A 79 14.45 24.76 11.35
C GLY A 79 13.97 25.87 10.45
N VAL A 80 13.02 25.56 9.56
CA VAL A 80 12.66 26.42 8.43
C VAL A 80 12.06 27.74 8.89
N SER A 81 11.12 27.75 9.84
CA SER A 81 10.48 28.97 10.34
C SER A 81 11.49 29.99 10.89
N LYS A 82 12.59 29.54 11.48
CA LYS A 82 13.64 30.40 12.05
C LYS A 82 14.51 31.06 10.98
N LEU A 83 14.63 30.47 9.80
CA LEU A 83 15.35 31.06 8.66
C LEU A 83 14.59 32.24 8.04
N PHE A 84 13.28 32.31 8.25
CA PHE A 84 12.43 33.40 7.80
C PHE A 84 12.26 34.44 8.91
N PHE A 85 13.29 35.28 9.08
CA PHE A 85 13.40 36.27 10.16
C PHE A 85 12.33 37.38 10.15
N LYS A 86 11.58 37.57 9.05
CA LYS A 86 10.54 38.60 8.94
C LYS A 86 9.26 38.01 8.33
N LEU A 87 8.24 37.84 9.17
CA LEU A 87 6.88 37.55 8.73
C LEU A 87 6.24 38.86 8.22
N PRO A 88 5.75 38.92 6.96
CA PRO A 88 5.07 40.10 6.44
C PRO A 88 3.79 40.38 7.23
N SER A 89 3.52 41.66 7.53
CA SER A 89 2.27 42.06 8.19
C SER A 89 1.04 41.99 7.28
N GLU A 90 1.22 42.02 5.96
CA GLU A 90 0.13 41.89 5.00
C GLU A 90 -0.35 40.43 4.92
N PRO A 91 -1.68 40.17 5.03
CA PRO A 91 -2.22 38.81 5.12
C PRO A 91 -1.92 37.96 3.87
N ILE A 92 -1.96 38.58 2.68
CA ILE A 92 -1.69 37.91 1.40
C ILE A 92 -0.22 37.47 1.30
N LYS A 93 0.70 38.31 1.77
CA LYS A 93 2.14 38.00 1.75
C LYS A 93 2.50 36.99 2.83
N LEU A 94 1.83 37.05 3.99
CA LEU A 94 2.00 36.10 5.08
C LEU A 94 1.63 34.67 4.66
N GLU A 95 0.47 34.47 4.03
CA GLU A 95 0.03 33.16 3.55
C GLU A 95 1.02 32.55 2.53
N LYS A 96 1.52 33.38 1.60
CA LYS A 96 2.54 32.94 0.63
C LYS A 96 3.83 32.50 1.31
N VAL A 97 4.32 33.25 2.31
CA VAL A 97 5.53 32.89 3.05
C VAL A 97 5.34 31.59 3.84
N LEU A 98 4.20 31.42 4.52
CA LEU A 98 3.89 30.19 5.25
C LEU A 98 3.76 28.97 4.32
N GLY A 99 3.15 29.15 3.14
CA GLY A 99 3.07 28.10 2.12
C GLY A 99 4.45 27.70 1.58
N LEU A 100 5.36 28.66 1.39
CA LEU A 100 6.74 28.40 0.99
C LEU A 100 7.53 27.70 2.10
N GLN A 101 7.45 28.16 3.35
CA GLN A 101 8.08 27.51 4.51
C GLN A 101 7.68 26.03 4.61
N ARG A 102 6.37 25.77 4.45
CA ARG A 102 5.84 24.42 4.47
C ARG A 102 6.37 23.57 3.31
N THR A 103 6.40 24.12 2.10
CA THR A 103 6.93 23.42 0.91
C THR A 103 8.41 23.06 1.08
N ILE A 104 9.22 24.00 1.57
CA ILE A 104 10.63 23.79 1.88
C ILE A 104 10.79 22.69 2.95
N SER A 105 9.98 22.73 4.00
CA SER A 105 10.01 21.71 5.05
C SER A 105 9.66 20.32 4.54
N ILE A 106 8.70 20.20 3.63
CA ILE A 106 8.37 18.94 2.95
C ILE A 106 9.56 18.45 2.14
N LEU A 107 10.17 19.30 1.30
CA LEU A 107 11.33 18.93 0.49
C LEU A 107 12.52 18.47 1.35
N ILE A 108 12.83 19.20 2.42
CA ILE A 108 13.89 18.81 3.37
C ILE A 108 13.56 17.46 4.02
N THR A 109 12.29 17.24 4.39
CA THR A 109 11.87 15.97 5.01
C THR A 109 12.08 14.80 4.05
N PHE A 110 11.63 14.93 2.79
CA PHE A 110 11.84 13.89 1.79
C PHE A 110 13.32 13.65 1.51
N ALA A 111 14.11 14.71 1.34
CA ALA A 111 15.55 14.60 1.13
C ALA A 111 16.25 13.88 2.29
N LEU A 112 15.89 14.23 3.54
CA LEU A 112 16.44 13.60 4.75
C LEU A 112 16.09 12.11 4.82
N ILE A 113 14.86 11.72 4.45
CA ILE A 113 14.47 10.31 4.38
C ILE A 113 15.26 9.55 3.32
N PHE A 114 15.41 10.12 2.12
CA PHE A 114 16.22 9.51 1.08
C PHE A 114 17.68 9.35 1.51
N ILE A 115 18.26 10.35 2.18
CA ILE A 115 19.62 10.28 2.73
C ILE A 115 19.70 9.18 3.80
N ILE A 116 18.75 9.09 4.74
CA ILE A 116 18.75 8.05 5.77
C ILE A 116 18.67 6.66 5.13
N ILE A 117 17.78 6.45 4.15
CA ILE A 117 17.67 5.18 3.44
C ILE A 117 18.98 4.84 2.74
N PHE A 118 19.59 5.81 2.05
CA PHE A 118 20.87 5.62 1.36
C PHE A 118 22.00 5.27 2.33
N VAL A 119 22.09 5.97 3.46
CA VAL A 119 23.07 5.71 4.52
C VAL A 119 22.86 4.32 5.15
N ILE A 120 21.61 3.90 5.38
CA ILE A 120 21.31 2.57 5.90
C ILE A 120 21.78 1.50 4.90
N ILE A 121 21.38 1.61 3.62
CA ILE A 121 21.81 0.67 2.58
C ILE A 121 23.33 0.60 2.50
N TYR A 122 24.00 1.75 2.54
CA TYR A 122 25.45 1.85 2.51
C TYR A 122 26.11 1.24 3.76
N ALA A 123 25.56 1.50 4.95
CA ALA A 123 26.07 0.96 6.21
C ALA A 123 25.95 -0.57 6.26
N PHE A 124 24.84 -1.12 5.77
CA PHE A 124 24.69 -2.57 5.63
C PHE A 124 25.69 -3.15 4.63
N ALA A 125 25.81 -2.54 3.44
CA ALA A 125 26.78 -2.98 2.43
C ALA A 125 28.21 -3.03 3.00
N PHE A 126 28.60 -1.98 3.72
CA PHE A 126 29.91 -1.88 4.38
C PHE A 126 30.10 -2.95 5.47
N LEU A 127 29.09 -3.18 6.33
CA LEU A 127 29.15 -4.19 7.40
C LEU A 127 29.39 -5.60 6.84
N ILE A 128 28.84 -5.90 5.67
CA ILE A 128 28.86 -7.24 5.09
C ILE A 128 30.13 -7.47 4.25
N ILE A 129 30.52 -6.51 3.42
CA ILE A 129 31.67 -6.66 2.52
C ILE A 129 32.99 -6.43 3.27
N GLY A 130 32.97 -5.65 4.36
CA GLY A 130 34.16 -5.31 5.14
C GLY A 130 35.13 -4.37 4.40
N ASP A 131 34.76 -3.90 3.21
CA ASP A 131 35.58 -3.03 2.37
C ASP A 131 34.73 -2.01 1.59
N MET A 132 35.35 -0.90 1.19
CA MET A 132 34.69 0.26 0.54
C MET A 132 34.51 0.08 -0.97
N VAL A 133 34.14 -1.11 -1.46
CA VAL A 133 34.00 -1.36 -2.90
C VAL A 133 32.56 -1.74 -3.26
N PHE A 134 31.90 -0.83 -3.98
CA PHE A 134 30.60 -1.04 -4.61
C PHE A 134 30.71 -2.02 -5.78
N LEU A 135 30.86 -3.29 -5.46
CA LEU A 135 30.60 -4.38 -6.38
C LEU A 135 29.08 -4.58 -6.34
N SER A 136 28.37 -4.22 -7.41
CA SER A 136 26.92 -4.36 -7.72
C SER A 136 25.92 -4.86 -6.64
N LEU A 137 24.65 -4.46 -6.74
CA LEU A 137 23.58 -5.00 -5.88
C LEU A 137 23.56 -6.54 -5.82
N GLN A 138 23.89 -7.18 -6.93
CA GLN A 138 24.04 -8.64 -7.00
C GLN A 138 25.19 -9.16 -6.14
N ASN A 139 26.39 -8.59 -6.26
CA ASN A 139 27.53 -9.00 -5.45
C ASN A 139 27.31 -8.71 -3.95
N MET A 140 26.54 -7.67 -3.60
CA MET A 140 26.14 -7.42 -2.21
C MET A 140 25.20 -8.51 -1.68
N VAL A 141 24.23 -8.95 -2.49
CA VAL A 141 23.31 -10.03 -2.11
C VAL A 141 24.06 -11.36 -2.01
N ASP A 142 24.91 -11.66 -2.99
CA ASP A 142 25.73 -12.87 -2.98
C ASP A 142 26.67 -12.87 -1.75
N ALA A 143 27.26 -11.72 -1.39
CA ALA A 143 28.06 -11.58 -0.17
C ALA A 143 27.25 -11.75 1.12
N ILE A 144 25.98 -11.32 1.17
CA ILE A 144 25.09 -11.58 2.32
C ILE A 144 24.82 -13.07 2.43
N ALA A 145 24.45 -13.72 1.33
CA ALA A 145 24.19 -15.15 1.30
C ALA A 145 25.44 -15.94 1.72
N ASP A 146 26.60 -15.62 1.16
CA ASP A 146 27.88 -16.24 1.49
C ASP A 146 28.30 -15.99 2.94
N TYR A 147 28.00 -14.81 3.51
CA TYR A 147 28.24 -14.54 4.92
C TYR A 147 27.43 -15.49 5.81
N PHE A 148 26.15 -15.69 5.53
CA PHE A 148 25.32 -16.62 6.29
C PHE A 148 25.74 -18.09 6.11
N VAL A 149 26.13 -18.50 4.90
CA VAL A 149 26.68 -19.84 4.64
C VAL A 149 28.01 -20.04 5.38
N LYS A 150 28.87 -19.02 5.49
CA LYS A 150 30.11 -19.12 6.30
C LYS A 150 29.84 -19.44 7.78
N TYR A 151 28.72 -18.97 8.32
CA TYR A 151 28.28 -19.28 9.69
C TYR A 151 27.61 -20.65 9.83
N GLU A 152 27.44 -21.42 8.75
CA GLU A 152 27.02 -22.84 8.80
C GLU A 152 27.94 -23.65 9.71
N SER A 153 29.25 -23.39 9.66
CA SER A 153 30.24 -24.04 10.52
C SER A 153 30.04 -23.72 12.00
N VAL A 154 29.67 -22.47 12.33
CA VAL A 154 29.37 -22.03 13.69
C VAL A 154 28.08 -22.68 14.17
N LEU A 155 27.03 -22.67 13.35
CA LEU A 155 25.76 -23.33 13.68
C LEU A 155 25.92 -24.85 13.81
N SER A 156 26.77 -25.47 12.99
CA SER A 156 27.10 -26.90 13.08
C SER A 156 27.88 -27.22 14.36
N SER A 157 28.86 -26.39 14.74
CA SER A 157 29.59 -26.56 16.01
C SER A 157 28.70 -26.42 17.25
N TRP A 158 27.59 -25.67 17.18
CA TRP A 158 26.62 -25.62 18.27
C TRP A 158 25.89 -26.96 18.45
N THR A 159 25.72 -27.73 17.38
CA THR A 159 25.14 -29.07 17.45
C THR A 159 26.12 -30.06 18.08
N GLU A 160 27.40 -30.00 17.70
CA GLU A 160 28.47 -30.84 18.27
C GLU A 160 28.78 -30.54 19.76
N ALA A 161 28.46 -29.33 20.23
CA ALA A 161 28.66 -28.93 21.63
C ALA A 161 27.58 -29.47 22.60
N ILE A 162 26.50 -30.08 22.08
CA ILE A 162 25.40 -30.61 22.90
C ILE A 162 25.61 -32.11 23.13
N PRO A 163 25.80 -32.59 24.37
CA PRO A 163 26.09 -33.99 24.63
C PRO A 163 24.92 -34.93 24.26
N ASN A 164 25.26 -35.99 23.50
CA ASN A 164 24.53 -37.22 23.14
C ASN A 164 23.19 -37.47 23.87
N SER A 165 22.16 -36.69 23.53
CA SER A 165 20.82 -36.79 24.12
C SER A 165 19.71 -37.01 23.08
N GLY A 166 20.08 -37.27 21.81
CA GLY A 166 19.14 -37.34 20.67
C GLY A 166 18.67 -35.97 20.16
N ILE A 167 19.14 -34.89 20.79
CA ILE A 167 18.86 -33.50 20.45
C ILE A 167 19.70 -33.04 19.23
N GLU A 168 20.86 -33.66 18.98
CA GLU A 168 21.75 -33.32 17.86
C GLU A 168 21.04 -33.40 16.49
N GLU A 169 20.26 -34.46 16.25
CA GLU A 169 19.58 -34.65 14.96
C GLU A 169 18.49 -33.60 14.72
N HIS A 170 17.75 -33.24 15.78
CA HIS A 170 16.75 -32.18 15.72
C HIS A 170 17.39 -30.80 15.55
N MET A 171 18.50 -30.54 16.24
CA MET A 171 19.23 -29.27 16.12
C MET A 171 19.88 -29.12 14.75
N ARG A 172 20.41 -30.20 14.17
CA ARG A 172 20.96 -30.21 12.82
C ARG A 172 19.88 -29.96 11.77
N ASN A 173 18.68 -30.52 11.95
CA ASN A 173 17.54 -30.22 11.08
C ASN A 173 17.10 -28.75 11.18
N ILE A 174 17.01 -28.19 12.39
CA ILE A 174 16.67 -26.77 12.60
C ILE A 174 17.73 -25.86 11.97
N THR A 175 19.02 -26.17 12.14
CA THR A 175 20.12 -25.43 11.52
C THR A 175 20.02 -25.46 10.00
N ASN A 176 19.76 -26.64 9.41
CA ASN A 176 19.59 -26.79 7.97
C ASN A 176 18.36 -26.03 7.46
N GLU A 177 17.23 -26.08 8.17
CA GLU A 177 16.02 -25.32 7.84
C GLU A 177 16.26 -23.80 7.89
N ILE A 178 17.04 -23.32 8.86
CA ILE A 178 17.42 -21.90 8.95
C ILE A 178 18.31 -21.51 7.77
N ILE A 179 19.32 -22.34 7.44
CA ILE A 179 20.21 -22.09 6.31
C ILE A 179 19.44 -22.11 4.99
N GLU A 180 18.57 -23.09 4.78
CA GLU A 180 17.70 -23.16 3.60
C GLU A 180 16.72 -21.99 3.54
N TRP A 181 16.13 -21.59 4.67
CA TRP A 181 15.23 -20.43 4.73
C TRP A 181 15.98 -19.15 4.36
N ILE A 182 17.18 -18.93 4.90
CA ILE A 182 18.01 -17.76 4.58
C ILE A 182 18.40 -17.79 3.11
N SER A 183 18.92 -18.92 2.60
CA SER A 183 19.33 -19.05 1.20
C SER A 183 18.18 -18.80 0.23
N ASN A 184 16.99 -19.33 0.52
CA ASN A 184 15.81 -19.15 -0.32
C ASN A 184 15.27 -17.71 -0.29
N ASN A 185 15.25 -17.06 0.88
CA ASN A 185 14.66 -15.72 1.04
C ASN A 185 15.65 -14.57 0.77
N PHE A 186 16.95 -14.81 0.92
CA PHE A 186 18.04 -13.85 0.63
C PHE A 186 18.87 -14.28 -0.58
N SER A 187 18.25 -14.94 -1.56
CA SER A 187 18.88 -15.17 -2.86
C SER A 187 18.79 -13.93 -3.74
N THR A 188 19.75 -13.80 -4.66
CA THR A 188 19.71 -12.81 -5.74
C THR A 188 18.38 -12.88 -6.50
N SER A 189 17.83 -14.07 -6.73
CA SER A 189 16.51 -14.24 -7.36
C SER A 189 15.35 -13.73 -6.50
N ALA A 190 15.34 -13.96 -5.18
CA ALA A 190 14.29 -13.48 -4.29
C ALA A 190 14.28 -11.95 -4.19
N ILE A 191 15.46 -11.33 -4.12
CA ILE A 191 15.61 -9.88 -4.08
C ILE A 191 15.28 -9.26 -5.44
N ILE A 192 15.71 -9.86 -6.55
CA ILE A 192 15.29 -9.44 -7.89
C ILE A 192 13.78 -9.56 -8.02
N ASN A 193 13.16 -10.67 -7.62
CA ASN A 193 11.70 -10.83 -7.67
C ASN A 193 10.98 -9.80 -6.78
N PHE A 194 11.50 -9.50 -5.60
CA PHE A 194 10.98 -8.43 -4.76
C PHE A 194 11.08 -7.08 -5.46
N ILE A 195 12.25 -6.74 -6.05
CA ILE A 195 12.46 -5.51 -6.82
C ILE A 195 11.59 -5.47 -8.09
N THR A 196 11.38 -6.59 -8.78
CA THR A 196 10.56 -6.69 -9.99
C THR A 196 9.07 -6.59 -9.67
N ASN A 197 8.62 -7.20 -8.56
CA ASN A 197 7.26 -7.05 -8.04
C ASN A 197 7.00 -5.63 -7.54
N LEU A 198 7.97 -5.02 -6.86
CA LEU A 198 7.96 -3.58 -6.57
C LEU A 198 7.99 -2.76 -7.87
N GLY A 199 8.73 -3.22 -8.87
CA GLY A 199 8.87 -2.70 -10.24
C GLY A 199 7.52 -2.46 -10.91
N GLY A 200 6.66 -3.48 -10.89
CA GLY A 200 5.27 -3.40 -11.37
C GLY A 200 4.40 -2.39 -10.61
N SER A 201 4.78 -2.04 -9.37
CA SER A 201 4.10 -1.06 -8.51
C SER A 201 4.87 0.27 -8.36
N LEU A 202 6.00 0.46 -9.07
CA LEU A 202 6.82 1.67 -8.93
C LEU A 202 6.03 2.92 -9.31
N LEU A 203 5.21 2.83 -10.34
CA LEU A 203 4.31 3.92 -10.73
C LEU A 203 3.37 4.29 -9.58
N SER A 204 2.79 3.31 -8.90
CA SER A 204 1.90 3.55 -7.76
C SER A 204 2.63 4.16 -6.56
N ILE A 205 3.89 3.78 -6.34
CA ILE A 205 4.73 4.35 -5.28
C ILE A 205 5.12 5.80 -5.62
N VAL A 206 5.58 6.06 -6.84
CA VAL A 206 5.94 7.41 -7.30
C VAL A 206 4.72 8.33 -7.26
N LEU A 207 3.59 7.88 -7.79
CA LEU A 207 2.32 8.61 -7.71
C LEU A 207 1.89 8.79 -6.25
N GLY A 208 2.08 7.78 -5.39
CA GLY A 208 1.84 7.91 -3.96
C GLY A 208 2.72 8.95 -3.29
N ILE A 209 4.00 9.04 -3.64
CA ILE A 209 4.90 10.10 -3.16
C ILE A 209 4.38 11.47 -3.62
N VAL A 210 4.01 11.63 -4.89
CA VAL A 210 3.42 12.88 -5.40
C VAL A 210 2.16 13.24 -4.62
N VAL A 211 1.22 12.31 -4.47
CA VAL A 211 -0.01 12.50 -3.69
C VAL A 211 0.31 12.90 -2.25
N SER A 212 1.28 12.24 -1.61
CA SER A 212 1.68 12.56 -0.24
C SER A 212 2.20 13.98 -0.10
N ILE A 213 2.95 14.50 -1.08
CA ILE A 213 3.42 15.90 -1.09
C ILE A 213 2.23 16.85 -1.14
N TYR A 214 1.22 16.59 -1.99
CA TYR A 214 0.00 17.40 -2.04
C TYR A 214 -0.81 17.34 -0.74
N LEU A 215 -1.00 16.13 -0.19
CA LEU A 215 -1.68 15.94 1.10
C LEU A 215 -0.96 16.68 2.23
N LEU A 216 0.37 16.62 2.26
CA LEU A 216 1.19 17.32 3.24
C LEU A 216 1.15 18.83 3.06
N LYS A 217 1.15 19.34 1.82
CA LYS A 217 1.08 20.78 1.52
C LYS A 217 -0.26 21.38 1.97
N ASP A 218 -1.35 20.70 1.68
CA ASP A 218 -2.72 21.19 1.90
C ASP A 218 -3.46 20.42 3.02
N LYS A 219 -2.72 19.90 4.01
CA LYS A 219 -3.28 19.09 5.13
C LYS A 219 -4.54 19.70 5.75
N ALA A 220 -4.53 21.01 6.01
CA ALA A 220 -5.65 21.70 6.63
C ALA A 220 -6.91 21.68 5.74
N PHE A 221 -6.74 21.80 4.43
CA PHE A 221 -7.82 21.67 3.45
C PHE A 221 -8.37 20.23 3.46
N PHE A 222 -7.51 19.22 3.38
CA PHE A 222 -7.94 17.81 3.35
C PHE A 222 -8.64 17.38 4.65
N ILE A 223 -8.14 17.82 5.82
CA ILE A 223 -8.82 17.53 7.09
C ILE A 223 -10.19 18.21 7.15
N ARG A 224 -10.32 19.46 6.66
CA ARG A 224 -11.63 20.13 6.58
C ARG A 224 -12.58 19.40 5.63
N LEU A 225 -12.08 18.96 4.48
CA LEU A 225 -12.86 18.20 3.51
C LEU A 225 -13.34 16.89 4.13
N TRP A 226 -12.46 16.14 4.79
CA TRP A 226 -12.79 14.91 5.51
C TRP A 226 -13.87 15.13 6.57
N ARG A 227 -13.75 16.19 7.38
CA ARG A 227 -14.78 16.54 8.38
C ARG A 227 -16.14 16.83 7.75
N LYS A 228 -16.18 17.57 6.64
CA LYS A 228 -17.43 17.84 5.91
C LYS A 228 -18.04 16.54 5.35
N THR A 229 -17.21 15.69 4.74
CA THR A 229 -17.65 14.39 4.22
C THR A 229 -18.21 13.51 5.31
N LEU A 230 -17.53 13.43 6.47
CA LEU A 230 -18.02 12.69 7.63
C LEU A 230 -19.37 13.23 8.13
N HIS A 231 -19.54 14.55 8.19
CA HIS A 231 -20.79 15.15 8.62
C HIS A 231 -21.98 14.85 7.67
N VAL A 232 -21.71 14.71 6.37
CA VAL A 232 -22.74 14.33 5.38
C VAL A 232 -23.08 12.84 5.44
N ILE A 233 -22.08 11.98 5.63
CA ILE A 233 -22.27 10.51 5.65
C ILE A 233 -22.82 10.04 7.01
N LEU A 234 -22.36 10.65 8.10
CA LEU A 234 -22.80 10.42 9.46
C LEU A 234 -23.46 11.70 9.98
N PRO A 235 -24.72 11.98 9.59
CA PRO A 235 -25.50 13.05 10.18
C PRO A 235 -25.92 12.61 11.58
N MET A 236 -25.01 12.75 12.54
CA MET A 236 -25.27 12.70 13.98
C MET A 236 -24.75 13.97 14.62
#